data_AF-A0A7H8IXZ8-F1
#
_entry.id   AF-A0A7H8IXZ8-F1
#
_cell.length_a   1.000
_cell.length_b   1.000
_cell.length_c   1.000
_cell.angle_alpha   90.00
_cell.angle_beta   90.00
_cell.angle_gamma   90.00
#
_symmetry.space_group_name_H-M   'P 1'
#
loop_
_entity.id
_entity.type
_entity.pdbx_description
1 polymer ?
#
loop_
_entity_poly.entity_id
_entity_poly.type
_entity_poly.pdbx_seq_one_letter_code
_entity_poly.pdbx_strand_id
1 'polypeptide(L)'
;MNPTEPQPSAVSHPVSRAAYLADHLEPTQSALAEAAQAVATTTAAGWHPLTGYPGRDEPWQMRCLLCGWEGPRTYSQVLCSLPNFRHPGCIPQSQWTDKLAQLVSAGCRCVIAHPTTPSEAADVVEGIRYARQVGDGTGLLLGLARLLGPCPASANRAHALAQSSR
;
A
#
# COMPACT_ATOMS: atom_id res chain seq x y z
N MET A 1 -47.21 -3.03 1.39
CA MET A 1 -46.10 -3.95 1.07
C MET A 1 -45.08 -3.14 0.29
N ASN A 2 -44.01 -2.69 0.95
CA ASN A 2 -42.90 -1.99 0.29
C ASN A 2 -41.74 -2.98 0.17
N PRO A 3 -41.11 -3.15 -0.99
CA PRO A 3 -39.96 -4.03 -1.11
C PRO A 3 -38.77 -3.39 -0.39
N THR A 4 -38.27 -4.08 0.64
CA THR A 4 -37.04 -3.74 1.34
C THR A 4 -35.87 -3.94 0.37
N GLU A 5 -35.33 -2.84 -0.12
CA GLU A 5 -34.08 -2.80 -0.88
C GLU A 5 -32.91 -3.22 0.04
N PRO A 6 -32.05 -4.18 -0.35
CA PRO A 6 -30.92 -4.56 0.47
C PRO A 6 -29.90 -3.42 0.48
N GLN A 7 -29.77 -2.73 1.62
CA GLN A 7 -28.71 -1.77 1.85
C GLN A 7 -27.34 -2.48 1.71
N PRO A 8 -26.37 -1.92 0.97
CA PRO A 8 -25.06 -2.52 0.87
C PRO A 8 -24.41 -2.51 2.26
N SER A 9 -24.05 -3.70 2.75
CA SER A 9 -23.33 -3.89 4.00
C SER A 9 -22.04 -3.06 3.98
N ALA A 10 -22.07 -1.90 4.64
CA ALA A 10 -20.88 -1.12 4.94
C ALA A 10 -20.03 -1.96 5.89
N VAL A 11 -19.01 -2.62 5.33
CA VAL A 11 -18.08 -3.39 6.13
C VAL A 11 -17.16 -2.41 6.84
N SER A 12 -17.62 -1.87 7.97
CA SER A 12 -16.87 -1.00 8.87
C SER A 12 -15.81 -1.83 9.61
N HIS A 13 -14.73 -2.21 8.94
CA HIS A 13 -13.52 -2.58 9.67
C HIS A 13 -12.97 -1.30 10.31
N PRO A 14 -12.76 -1.25 11.63
CA PRO A 14 -11.98 -0.16 12.20
C PRO A 14 -10.62 -0.18 11.49
N VAL A 15 -10.25 0.94 10.88
CA VAL A 15 -8.94 1.08 10.23
C VAL A 15 -7.90 0.87 11.32
N SER A 16 -7.29 -0.32 11.33
CA SER A 16 -6.27 -0.69 12.31
C SER A 16 -4.88 -0.39 11.78
N ARG A 17 -3.90 -0.31 12.67
CA ARG A 17 -2.49 -0.14 12.31
C ARG A 17 -2.01 -1.26 11.38
N ALA A 18 -2.46 -2.48 11.63
CA ALA A 18 -2.22 -3.67 10.82
C ALA A 18 -2.70 -3.56 9.36
N ALA A 19 -3.57 -2.59 9.03
CA ALA A 19 -3.95 -2.29 7.65
C ALA A 19 -2.81 -1.64 6.84
N TYR A 20 -1.83 -1.03 7.51
CA TYR A 20 -0.71 -0.32 6.88
C TYR A 20 0.64 -1.00 7.14
N LEU A 21 0.86 -1.45 8.38
CA LEU A 21 2.11 -2.06 8.82
C LEU A 21 1.79 -3.15 9.84
N ALA A 22 2.40 -4.33 9.70
CA ALA A 22 2.17 -5.42 10.63
C ALA A 22 2.51 -5.04 12.09
N ASP A 23 1.77 -5.61 13.04
CA ASP A 23 1.84 -5.20 14.44
C ASP A 23 3.23 -5.38 15.05
N HIS A 24 3.95 -6.44 14.62
CA HIS A 24 5.30 -6.75 15.08
C HIS A 24 6.37 -5.80 14.52
N LEU A 25 6.07 -5.01 13.47
CA LEU A 25 7.01 -4.06 12.87
C LEU A 25 6.85 -2.68 13.48
N GLU A 26 7.80 -2.25 14.31
CA GLU A 26 7.79 -0.88 14.79
C GLU A 26 7.92 0.14 13.64
N PRO A 27 7.13 1.24 13.62
CA PRO A 27 7.15 2.23 12.56
C PRO A 27 8.33 3.19 12.76
N THR A 28 9.53 2.67 12.61
CA THR A 28 10.77 3.45 12.55
C THR A 28 10.92 4.10 11.17
N GLN A 29 11.82 5.08 11.05
CA GLN A 29 12.15 5.70 9.75
C GLN A 29 12.44 4.64 8.67
N SER A 30 13.32 3.69 8.97
CA SER A 30 13.72 2.63 8.02
C SER A 30 12.56 1.70 7.69
N ALA A 31 11.78 1.26 8.68
CA ALA A 31 10.63 0.38 8.45
C ALA A 31 9.55 1.06 7.59
N LEU A 32 9.29 2.35 7.83
CA LEU A 32 8.35 3.14 7.03
C LEU A 32 8.85 3.34 5.60
N ALA A 33 10.15 3.62 5.42
CA ALA A 33 10.76 3.75 4.09
C ALA A 33 10.68 2.45 3.30
N GLU A 34 10.99 1.32 3.94
CA GLU A 34 10.87 -0.01 3.34
C GLU A 34 9.42 -0.35 2.97
N ALA A 35 8.48 -0.12 3.89
CA ALA A 35 7.07 -0.35 3.64
C ALA A 35 6.55 0.51 2.48
N ALA A 36 6.92 1.81 2.44
CA ALA A 36 6.51 2.71 1.35
C ALA A 36 7.10 2.27 0.01
N GLN A 37 8.38 1.87 -0.02
CA GLN A 37 9.01 1.32 -1.22
C GLN A 37 8.32 0.03 -1.67
N ALA A 38 7.96 -0.84 -0.74
CA ALA A 38 7.27 -2.08 -1.04
C ALA A 38 5.87 -1.82 -1.64
N VAL A 39 5.10 -0.91 -1.05
CA VAL A 39 3.80 -0.46 -1.58
C VAL A 39 3.97 0.14 -2.98
N ALA A 40 4.94 1.02 -3.19
CA ALA A 40 5.18 1.65 -4.49
C ALA A 40 5.52 0.63 -5.58
N THR A 41 6.45 -0.29 -5.28
CA THR A 41 6.93 -1.23 -6.28
C THR A 41 5.88 -2.28 -6.63
N THR A 42 5.15 -2.78 -5.63
CA THR A 42 4.06 -3.74 -5.86
C THR A 42 2.91 -3.12 -6.64
N THR A 43 2.54 -1.88 -6.33
CA THR A 43 1.53 -1.13 -7.06
C THR A 43 1.93 -0.90 -8.52
N ALA A 44 3.18 -0.47 -8.77
CA ALA A 44 3.69 -0.29 -10.13
C ALA A 44 3.68 -1.61 -10.92
N ALA A 45 3.91 -2.74 -10.24
CA ALA A 45 3.79 -4.08 -10.79
C ALA A 45 2.33 -4.57 -10.88
N GLY A 46 1.31 -3.72 -10.70
CA GLY A 46 -0.11 -4.08 -10.85
C GLY A 46 -0.65 -5.00 -9.75
N TRP A 47 -0.10 -4.89 -8.54
CA TRP A 47 -0.58 -5.61 -7.36
C TRP A 47 -1.11 -4.64 -6.31
N HIS A 48 -2.14 -5.06 -5.58
CA HIS A 48 -2.73 -4.30 -4.49
C HIS A 48 -2.59 -5.09 -3.17
N PRO A 49 -1.88 -4.53 -2.17
CA PRO A 49 -1.87 -5.07 -0.81
C PRO A 49 -3.26 -5.15 -0.19
N LEU A 50 -3.61 -6.31 0.36
CA LEU A 50 -4.84 -6.52 1.13
C LEU A 50 -4.61 -6.39 2.64
N THR A 51 -3.36 -6.49 3.08
CA THR A 51 -2.93 -6.30 4.46
C THR A 51 -1.79 -5.27 4.53
N GLY A 52 -1.46 -4.80 5.73
CA GLY A 52 -0.27 -3.98 5.94
C GLY A 52 1.00 -4.71 5.54
N TYR A 53 2.07 -3.95 5.31
CA TYR A 53 3.37 -4.52 4.97
C TYR A 53 3.86 -5.44 6.09
N PRO A 54 4.10 -6.73 5.81
CA PRO A 54 4.47 -7.71 6.83
C PRO A 54 5.98 -7.81 7.04
N GLY A 55 6.77 -7.13 6.22
CA GLY A 55 8.23 -7.32 6.15
C GLY A 55 8.63 -7.96 4.84
N ARG A 56 9.93 -7.91 4.54
CA ARG A 56 10.49 -8.33 3.24
C ARG A 56 10.33 -9.82 2.98
N ASP A 57 10.56 -10.62 4.02
CA ASP A 57 10.65 -12.08 3.94
C ASP A 57 9.33 -12.77 4.31
N GLU A 58 8.31 -12.01 4.68
CA GLU A 58 7.00 -12.53 5.03
C GLU A 58 6.04 -12.58 3.83
N PRO A 59 5.18 -13.61 3.74
CA PRO A 59 4.10 -13.65 2.75
C PRO A 59 3.15 -12.47 2.94
N TRP A 60 2.96 -11.70 1.88
CA TRP A 60 2.03 -10.58 1.83
C TRP A 60 0.76 -10.97 1.09
N GLN A 61 -0.41 -10.74 1.69
CA GLN A 61 -1.68 -11.01 1.03
C GLN A 61 -1.95 -9.94 -0.03
N MET A 62 -2.06 -10.36 -1.29
CA MET A 62 -2.09 -9.47 -2.44
C MET A 62 -3.28 -9.78 -3.35
N ARG A 63 -3.78 -8.74 -4.05
CA ARG A 63 -4.73 -8.84 -5.16
C ARG A 63 -4.06 -8.44 -6.47
N CYS A 64 -4.22 -9.24 -7.51
CA CYS A 64 -3.79 -8.91 -8.86
C CYS A 64 -4.78 -7.91 -9.49
N LEU A 65 -4.30 -6.72 -9.87
CA LEU A 65 -5.17 -5.69 -10.47
C LEU A 65 -5.51 -5.97 -11.94
N LEU A 66 -4.89 -6.97 -12.57
CA LEU A 66 -5.17 -7.34 -13.96
C LEU A 66 -6.38 -8.28 -14.10
N CYS A 67 -6.59 -9.15 -13.12
CA CYS A 67 -7.60 -10.21 -13.19
C CYS A 67 -8.43 -10.41 -11.91
N GLY A 68 -8.04 -9.78 -10.79
CA GLY A 68 -8.72 -9.89 -9.51
C GLY A 68 -8.29 -11.06 -8.62
N TRP A 69 -7.34 -11.90 -9.04
CA TRP A 69 -6.86 -13.02 -8.21
C TRP A 69 -6.27 -12.55 -6.87
N GLU A 70 -6.54 -13.30 -5.80
CA GLU A 70 -6.02 -13.01 -4.46
C GLU A 70 -5.21 -14.18 -3.93
N GLY A 71 -4.10 -13.89 -3.25
CA GLY A 71 -3.31 -14.90 -2.57
C GLY A 71 -2.02 -14.34 -1.96
N PRO A 72 -1.30 -15.18 -1.20
CA PRO A 72 -0.05 -14.80 -0.57
C PRO A 72 1.07 -14.69 -1.61
N ARG A 73 1.92 -13.68 -1.45
CA ARG A 73 3.12 -13.44 -2.27
C ARG A 73 4.21 -12.84 -1.39
N THR A 74 5.42 -13.38 -1.46
CA THR A 74 6.56 -12.69 -0.84
C THR A 74 6.92 -11.45 -1.65
N TYR A 75 7.56 -10.46 -1.03
CA TYR A 75 7.97 -9.23 -1.73
C TYR A 75 8.80 -9.55 -2.97
N SER A 76 9.78 -10.46 -2.83
CA SER A 76 10.61 -10.94 -3.93
C SER A 76 9.82 -11.60 -5.06
N GLN A 77 8.74 -12.33 -4.79
CA GLN A 77 7.90 -12.93 -5.84
C GLN A 77 7.07 -11.88 -6.59
N VAL A 78 6.68 -10.79 -5.93
CA VAL A 78 6.01 -9.68 -6.61
C VAL A 78 6.97 -8.96 -7.55
N LEU A 79 8.20 -8.72 -7.10
CA LEU A 79 9.25 -8.08 -7.90
C LEU A 79 9.74 -8.98 -9.06
N CYS A 80 10.01 -10.24 -8.76
CA CYS A 80 10.45 -11.25 -9.71
C CYS A 80 9.27 -11.91 -10.43
N SER A 81 8.23 -11.14 -10.77
CA SER A 81 7.26 -11.58 -11.77
C SER A 81 8.07 -11.92 -13.02
N LEU A 82 8.34 -13.22 -13.25
CA LEU A 82 9.10 -13.68 -14.41
C LEU A 82 8.45 -13.05 -15.64
N PRO A 83 9.22 -12.71 -16.70
CA PRO A 83 8.67 -12.00 -17.87
C PRO A 83 7.42 -12.68 -18.46
N ASN A 84 7.24 -13.99 -18.20
CA ASN A 84 6.15 -14.82 -18.71
C ASN A 84 5.21 -15.38 -17.63
N PHE A 85 5.38 -15.07 -16.34
CA PHE A 85 4.50 -15.61 -15.29
C PHE A 85 4.20 -14.62 -14.17
N ARG A 86 2.90 -14.43 -13.91
CA ARG A 86 2.39 -13.76 -12.71
C ARG A 86 1.93 -14.80 -11.71
N HIS A 87 0.75 -15.38 -11.92
CA HIS A 87 0.16 -16.40 -11.05
C HIS A 87 -0.67 -17.38 -11.90
N PRO A 88 -1.06 -18.55 -11.36
CA PRO A 88 -1.91 -19.49 -12.09
C PRO A 88 -3.24 -18.86 -12.48
N GLY A 89 -3.69 -19.08 -13.71
CA GLY A 89 -4.98 -18.58 -14.20
C GLY A 89 -5.05 -17.06 -14.43
N CYS A 90 -3.92 -16.37 -14.56
CA CYS A 90 -3.92 -14.96 -14.96
C CYS A 90 -4.39 -14.78 -16.43
N ILE A 91 -4.73 -13.55 -16.81
CA ILE A 91 -5.01 -13.21 -18.20
C ILE A 91 -3.78 -13.48 -19.08
N PRO A 92 -3.95 -13.71 -20.40
CA PRO A 92 -2.84 -13.92 -21.33
C PRO A 92 -1.80 -12.80 -21.26
N GLN A 93 -0.52 -13.16 -21.40
CA GLN A 93 0.61 -12.23 -21.35
C GLN A 93 0.48 -11.06 -22.33
N SER A 94 -0.12 -11.29 -23.50
CA SER A 94 -0.38 -10.25 -24.50
C SER A 94 -1.25 -9.10 -24.00
N GLN A 95 -2.09 -9.33 -22.99
CA GLN A 95 -2.99 -8.32 -22.43
C GLN A 95 -2.37 -7.56 -21.25
N TRP A 96 -1.18 -7.94 -20.79
CA TRP A 96 -0.58 -7.35 -19.59
C TRP A 96 -0.18 -5.89 -19.79
N THR A 97 0.44 -5.57 -20.93
CA THR A 97 0.91 -4.22 -21.25
C THR A 97 -0.24 -3.22 -21.23
N ASP A 98 -1.35 -3.53 -21.90
CA ASP A 98 -2.51 -2.65 -21.98
C ASP A 98 -3.15 -2.42 -20.61
N LYS A 99 -3.31 -3.50 -19.82
CA LYS A 99 -3.87 -3.38 -18.47
C LYS A 99 -2.95 -2.61 -17.52
N LEU A 100 -1.64 -2.80 -17.59
CA LEU A 100 -0.68 -2.03 -16.80
C LEU A 100 -0.69 -0.54 -17.19
N ALA A 101 -0.75 -0.23 -18.49
CA ALA A 101 -0.87 1.15 -18.96
C ALA A 101 -2.15 1.83 -18.47
N GLN A 102 -3.27 1.10 -18.42
CA GLN A 102 -4.54 1.60 -17.84
C GLN A 102 -4.40 1.93 -16.34
N LEU A 103 -3.62 1.16 -15.58
CA LEU A 103 -3.40 1.44 -14.15
C LEU A 103 -2.52 2.68 -13.94
N VAL A 104 -1.46 2.84 -14.72
CA VAL A 104 -0.52 3.98 -14.60
C VAL A 104 -1.19 5.30 -15.00
N SER A 105 -2.06 5.28 -16.02
CA SER A 105 -2.76 6.48 -16.50
C SER A 105 -3.88 6.98 -15.57
N ALA A 106 -4.27 6.23 -14.54
CA ALA A 106 -5.38 6.57 -13.65
C ALA A 106 -5.15 7.81 -12.77
N GLY A 107 -3.90 8.29 -12.65
CA GLY A 107 -3.50 9.47 -11.87
C GLY A 107 -3.61 9.29 -10.35
N CYS A 108 -3.09 10.26 -9.57
CA CYS A 108 -3.27 10.26 -8.11
C CYS A 108 -4.71 10.64 -7.74
N ARG A 109 -5.38 9.82 -6.93
CA ARG A 109 -6.75 10.06 -6.42
C ARG A 109 -6.81 10.00 -4.89
N CYS A 110 -5.70 10.28 -4.21
CA CYS A 110 -5.65 10.28 -2.76
C CYS A 110 -6.50 11.42 -2.19
N VAL A 111 -7.38 11.09 -1.24
CA VAL A 111 -8.18 12.07 -0.49
C VAL A 111 -7.37 12.64 0.69
N ILE A 112 -6.43 11.85 1.21
CA ILE A 112 -5.55 12.27 2.30
C ILE A 112 -4.31 12.92 1.71
N ALA A 113 -4.04 14.17 2.09
CA ALA A 113 -2.82 14.87 1.73
C ALA A 113 -1.60 14.10 2.24
N HIS A 114 -0.65 13.81 1.35
CA HIS A 114 0.50 12.95 1.65
C HIS A 114 1.80 13.64 1.25
N PRO A 115 2.93 13.30 1.91
CA PRO A 115 4.20 13.96 1.60
C PRO A 115 4.66 13.59 0.20
N THR A 116 5.16 14.59 -0.53
CA THR A 116 5.78 14.42 -1.84
C THR A 116 7.20 14.98 -1.89
N THR A 117 7.61 15.68 -0.82
CA THR A 117 8.98 16.18 -0.63
C THR A 117 9.64 15.50 0.57
N PRO A 118 10.98 15.47 0.63
CA PRO A 118 11.69 14.87 1.77
C PRO A 118 11.37 15.55 3.11
N SER A 119 11.21 16.88 3.13
CA SER A 119 10.87 17.62 4.35
C SER A 119 9.50 17.24 4.88
N GLU A 120 8.47 17.22 4.01
CA GLU A 120 7.13 16.80 4.43
C GLU A 120 7.12 15.35 4.92
N ALA A 121 7.93 14.49 4.31
CA ALA A 121 8.04 13.09 4.74
C ALA A 121 8.67 12.98 6.13
N ALA A 122 9.73 13.76 6.42
CA ALA A 122 10.34 13.84 7.74
C ALA A 122 9.33 14.30 8.80
N ASP A 123 8.56 15.35 8.51
CA ASP A 123 7.53 15.86 9.42
C ASP A 123 6.47 14.81 9.77
N VAL A 124 6.05 14.02 8.77
CA VAL A 124 5.07 12.95 8.99
C VAL A 124 5.67 11.82 9.83
N VAL A 125 6.94 11.43 9.60
CA VAL A 125 7.59 10.39 10.42
C VAL A 125 7.77 10.86 11.86
N GLU A 126 8.18 12.10 12.05
CA GLU A 126 8.31 12.69 13.38
C GLU A 126 6.94 12.76 14.09
N GLY A 127 5.88 13.11 13.36
CA GLY A 127 4.50 13.05 13.86
C GLY A 127 4.08 11.64 14.29
N ILE A 128 4.44 10.61 13.51
CA ILE A 128 4.18 9.20 13.86
C ILE A 128 4.94 8.81 15.14
N ARG A 129 6.22 9.22 15.26
CA ARG A 129 7.04 8.97 16.44
C ARG A 129 6.44 9.62 17.69
N TYR A 130 6.04 10.88 17.58
CA TYR A 130 5.39 11.61 18.67
C TYR A 130 4.06 10.98 19.07
N ALA A 131 3.18 10.66 18.11
CA ALA A 131 1.88 10.04 18.37
C ALA A 131 2.01 8.73 19.13
N ARG A 132 3.02 7.90 18.79
CA ARG A 132 3.34 6.69 19.57
C ARG A 132 3.75 7.01 21.01
N GLN A 133 4.64 7.98 21.17
CA GLN A 133 5.19 8.35 22.48
C GLN A 133 4.10 8.79 23.45
N VAL A 134 3.05 9.46 22.96
CA VAL A 134 1.95 9.97 23.79
C VAL A 134 0.70 9.09 23.78
N GLY A 135 0.72 7.97 23.03
CA GLY A 135 -0.43 7.05 22.93
C GLY A 135 -1.58 7.55 22.07
N ASP A 136 -1.33 8.50 21.14
CA ASP A 136 -2.33 8.98 20.18
C ASP A 136 -2.49 7.98 19.03
N GLY A 137 -3.45 7.07 19.19
CA GLY A 137 -3.79 6.08 18.17
C GLY A 137 -4.29 6.71 16.86
N THR A 138 -5.02 7.83 16.92
CA THR A 138 -5.57 8.49 15.74
C THR A 138 -4.47 9.16 14.92
N GLY A 139 -3.58 9.91 15.57
CA GLY A 139 -2.42 10.52 14.93
C GLY A 139 -1.49 9.48 14.29
N LEU A 140 -1.29 8.35 14.96
CA LEU A 140 -0.53 7.22 14.42
C LEU A 140 -1.17 6.68 13.13
N LEU A 141 -2.48 6.40 13.15
CA LEU A 141 -3.19 5.87 11.98
C LEU A 141 -3.19 6.86 10.82
N LEU A 142 -3.40 8.14 11.09
CA LEU A 142 -3.38 9.17 10.05
C LEU A 142 -1.99 9.29 9.42
N GLY A 143 -0.93 9.29 10.24
CA GLY A 143 0.45 9.30 9.75
C GLY A 143 0.75 8.09 8.86
N LEU A 144 0.38 6.88 9.29
CA LEU A 144 0.55 5.66 8.50
C LEU A 144 -0.26 5.71 7.20
N ALA A 145 -1.50 6.19 7.22
CA ALA A 145 -2.33 6.33 6.02
C ALA A 145 -1.71 7.30 5.01
N ARG A 146 -1.10 8.41 5.46
CA ARG A 146 -0.41 9.37 4.60
C ARG A 146 0.79 8.76 3.90
N LEU A 147 1.56 7.89 4.55
CA LEU A 147 2.75 7.27 3.97
C LEU A 147 2.43 6.02 3.15
N LEU A 148 1.62 5.12 3.71
CA LEU A 148 1.47 3.73 3.26
C LEU A 148 0.09 3.43 2.64
N GLY A 149 -0.83 4.40 2.61
CA GLY A 149 -2.16 4.18 2.04
C GLY A 149 -2.13 3.78 0.55
N PRO A 150 -3.13 3.05 0.05
CA PRO A 150 -3.12 2.60 -1.35
C PRO A 150 -3.16 3.80 -2.30
N CYS A 151 -2.19 3.89 -3.22
CA CYS A 151 -2.17 4.92 -4.26
C CYS A 151 -1.51 4.36 -5.53
N PRO A 152 -2.19 4.42 -6.70
CA PRO A 152 -1.62 3.98 -7.97
C PRO A 152 -0.34 4.75 -8.36
N ALA A 153 -0.15 5.95 -7.80
CA ALA A 153 1.02 6.82 -7.99
C ALA A 153 1.88 6.93 -6.70
N SER A 154 2.01 5.86 -5.93
CA SER A 154 2.72 5.85 -4.63
C SER A 154 4.24 6.05 -4.70
N ALA A 155 4.84 5.99 -5.90
CA ALA A 155 6.28 6.16 -6.11
C ALA A 155 6.85 7.47 -5.55
N ASN A 156 6.12 8.59 -5.68
CA ASN A 156 6.58 9.89 -5.18
C ASN A 156 6.72 9.89 -3.65
N ARG A 157 5.81 9.22 -2.93
CA ARG A 157 5.88 9.12 -1.47
C ARG A 157 7.08 8.28 -1.03
N ALA A 158 7.29 7.13 -1.68
CA ALA A 158 8.42 6.27 -1.40
C ALA A 158 9.76 6.99 -1.62
N HIS A 159 9.86 7.75 -2.71
CA HIS A 159 11.05 8.56 -3.01
C HIS A 159 11.30 9.65 -1.97
N ALA A 160 10.27 10.42 -1.63
CA ALA A 160 10.34 11.46 -0.60
C ALA A 160 10.80 10.88 0.75
N LEU A 161 10.21 9.75 1.16
CA LEU A 161 10.51 9.10 2.42
C LEU A 161 11.95 8.55 2.46
N ALA A 162 12.43 7.93 1.37
CA ALA A 162 13.80 7.45 1.26
C ALA A 162 14.87 8.56 1.32
N GLN A 163 14.51 9.80 0.99
CA GLN A 163 15.40 10.95 1.04
C GLN A 163 15.34 11.73 2.35
N SER A 164 14.29 11.53 3.15
CA SER A 164 14.10 12.21 4.44
C SER A 164 15.04 11.74 5.56
N SER A 165 15.80 10.66 5.34
CA SER A 165 16.75 10.09 6.28
C SER A 165 18.21 10.52 6.03
N ARG A 166 18.46 11.47 5.13
CA ARG A 166 19.81 11.98 4.81
C ARG A 166 20.08 13.31 5.48
#